data_AF-E1Y9F5-F1
#
_entry.id   AF-E1Y9F5-F1
#
_cell.length_a   1.000
_cell.length_b   1.000
_cell.length_c   1.000
_cell.angle_alpha   90.00
_cell.angle_beta   90.00
_cell.angle_gamma   90.00
#
_symmetry.space_group_name_H-M   'P 1'
#
loop_
_entity.id
_entity.type
_entity.pdbx_description
1 polymer ?
#
loop_
_entity_poly.entity_id
_entity_poly.type
_entity_poly.pdbx_seq_one_letter_code
_entity_poly.pdbx_strand_id
1 'polypeptide(L)'
;MEQTNLYSDAHLVVAAIRILERRNSVPPSIDNISEFLSFSPEQGNYICRKLDETGVIEIVEGPFGTRLFLKNHLALEDIPKNIKTSSMGEELEKFKNSRKELDQRVKSIQAEQAEKKKNLFAKLEDQLKKHLEAK
;
A
#
# COMPACT_ATOMS: atom_id res chain seq x y z
N MET A 1 13.91 -15.88 -15.35
CA MET A 1 13.35 -15.93 -13.98
C MET A 1 11.86 -16.10 -14.16
N GLU A 2 11.30 -17.22 -13.69
CA GLU A 2 9.87 -17.51 -13.85
C GLU A 2 9.05 -16.39 -13.20
N GLN A 3 7.97 -15.98 -13.87
CA GLN A 3 7.00 -15.05 -13.29
C GLN A 3 6.41 -15.72 -12.05
N THR A 4 6.84 -15.28 -10.85
CA THR A 4 6.29 -15.79 -9.61
C THR A 4 4.85 -15.30 -9.49
N ASN A 5 3.92 -16.24 -9.54
CA ASN A 5 2.50 -15.97 -9.31
C ASN A 5 2.22 -16.06 -7.80
N LEU A 6 1.11 -15.48 -7.36
CA LEU A 6 0.68 -15.51 -5.96
C LEU A 6 0.61 -16.94 -5.41
N TYR A 7 0.25 -17.92 -6.25
CA TYR A 7 0.21 -19.32 -5.88
C TYR A 7 1.58 -19.85 -5.43
N SER A 8 2.61 -19.69 -6.27
CA SER A 8 3.97 -20.15 -5.97
C SER A 8 4.55 -19.43 -4.75
N ASP A 9 4.37 -18.11 -4.69
CA ASP A 9 4.83 -17.30 -3.56
C ASP A 9 4.14 -17.72 -2.25
N ALA A 10 2.85 -18.04 -2.29
CA ALA A 10 2.12 -18.52 -1.14
C ALA A 10 2.63 -19.86 -0.61
N HIS A 11 2.97 -20.81 -1.49
CA HIS A 11 3.61 -22.07 -1.11
C HIS A 11 4.98 -21.84 -0.46
N LEU A 12 5.78 -20.92 -1.00
CA LEU A 12 7.08 -20.55 -0.42
C LEU A 12 6.92 -19.93 0.97
N VAL A 13 5.95 -19.03 1.16
CA VAL A 13 5.66 -18.42 2.47
C VAL A 13 5.25 -19.48 3.48
N VAL A 14 4.35 -20.41 3.13
CA VAL A 14 3.94 -21.50 4.03
C VAL A 14 5.11 -22.42 4.38
N ALA A 15 5.97 -22.75 3.42
CA ALA A 15 7.18 -23.53 3.67
C ALA A 15 8.15 -22.79 4.60
N ALA A 16 8.36 -21.49 4.38
CA ALA A 16 9.20 -20.64 5.22
C ALA A 16 8.68 -20.58 6.66
N ILE A 17 7.37 -20.45 6.87
CA ILE A 17 6.77 -20.45 8.20
C ILE A 17 7.15 -21.74 8.96
N ARG A 18 6.92 -22.90 8.34
CA ARG A 18 7.23 -24.20 8.95
C ARG A 18 8.71 -24.35 9.31
N ILE A 19 9.60 -23.93 8.41
CA ILE A 19 11.05 -24.04 8.62
C ILE A 19 11.50 -23.10 9.75
N LEU A 20 11.06 -21.84 9.72
CA LEU A 20 11.46 -20.83 10.71
C LEU A 20 10.90 -21.16 12.09
N GLU A 21 9.65 -21.61 12.17
CA GLU A 21 9.03 -22.04 13.42
C GLU A 21 9.81 -23.22 14.01
N ARG A 22 10.18 -24.22 13.20
CA ARG A 22 10.99 -25.35 13.67
C ARG A 22 12.40 -24.94 14.08
N ARG A 23 13.04 -24.02 13.36
CA ARG A 23 14.42 -23.57 13.62
C ARG A 23 14.51 -22.74 14.89
N ASN A 24 13.57 -21.82 15.08
CA ASN A 24 13.64 -20.81 16.14
C ASN A 24 12.75 -21.15 17.34
N SER A 25 11.93 -22.21 17.25
CA SER A 25 10.92 -22.59 18.25
C SER A 25 9.93 -21.46 18.58
N VAL A 26 9.76 -20.51 17.67
CA VAL A 26 8.89 -19.34 17.81
C VAL A 26 8.26 -19.04 16.44
N PRO A 27 6.97 -18.69 16.39
CA PRO A 27 6.31 -18.23 15.16
C PRO A 27 7.06 -17.05 14.52
N PRO A 28 7.30 -17.08 13.20
CA PRO A 28 8.03 -16.03 12.52
C PRO A 28 7.20 -14.74 12.40
N SER A 29 7.89 -13.60 12.26
CA SER A 29 7.30 -12.34 11.82
C SER A 29 7.33 -12.22 10.30
N ILE A 30 6.64 -11.22 9.74
CA ILE A 30 6.69 -10.90 8.31
C ILE A 30 8.11 -10.55 7.86
N ASP A 31 8.88 -9.87 8.73
CA ASP A 31 10.28 -9.52 8.44
C ASP A 31 11.16 -10.76 8.31
N ASN A 32 10.98 -11.75 9.20
CA ASN A 32 11.72 -13.02 9.13
C ASN A 32 11.44 -13.76 7.82
N ILE A 33 10.20 -13.74 7.33
CA ILE A 33 9.84 -14.36 6.05
C ILE A 33 10.44 -13.58 4.89
N SER A 34 10.34 -12.25 4.94
CA SER A 34 10.88 -11.37 3.89
C SER A 34 12.39 -11.55 3.75
N GLU A 35 13.11 -11.62 4.86
CA GLU A 35 14.54 -11.92 4.88
C GLU A 35 14.84 -13.34 4.36
N PHE A 36 14.11 -14.34 4.86
CA PHE A 36 14.35 -15.75 4.49
C PHE A 36 14.09 -16.05 3.01
N LEU A 37 13.08 -15.41 2.41
CA LEU A 37 12.71 -15.59 1.00
C LEU A 37 13.30 -14.52 0.07
N SER A 38 14.07 -13.56 0.62
CA SER A 38 14.58 -12.39 -0.12
C SER A 38 13.48 -11.58 -0.82
N PHE A 39 12.31 -11.47 -0.18
CA PHE A 39 11.24 -10.59 -0.64
C PHE A 39 11.48 -9.16 -0.20
N SER A 40 10.99 -8.20 -0.99
CA SER A 40 10.86 -6.84 -0.49
C SER A 40 9.86 -6.82 0.69
N PRO A 41 9.99 -5.89 1.64
CA PRO A 41 9.06 -5.82 2.76
C PRO A 41 7.63 -5.58 2.30
N GLU A 42 7.41 -4.84 1.20
CA GLU A 42 6.10 -4.62 0.61
C GLU A 42 5.52 -5.91 0.03
N GLN A 43 6.33 -6.69 -0.69
CA GLN A 43 5.92 -7.98 -1.25
C GLN A 43 5.57 -8.98 -0.15
N GLY A 44 6.42 -9.08 0.89
CA GLY A 44 6.16 -9.94 2.05
C GLY A 44 4.85 -9.59 2.77
N ASN A 45 4.63 -8.30 3.04
CA ASN A 45 3.38 -7.82 3.64
C ASN A 45 2.16 -8.08 2.76
N TYR A 46 2.27 -7.81 1.46
CA TYR A 46 1.17 -8.04 0.50
C TYR A 46 0.75 -9.51 0.46
N ILE A 47 1.71 -10.43 0.33
CA ILE A 47 1.42 -11.87 0.28
C ILE A 47 0.86 -12.34 1.61
N CYS A 48 1.47 -11.99 2.75
CA CYS A 48 1.01 -12.42 4.07
C CYS A 48 -0.43 -11.95 4.34
N ARG A 49 -0.75 -10.69 4.01
CA ARG A 49 -2.11 -10.16 4.14
C ARG A 49 -3.10 -10.92 3.27
N LYS A 50 -2.73 -11.24 2.02
CA LYS A 50 -3.59 -12.04 1.14
C LYS A 50 -3.85 -13.44 1.69
N LEU A 51 -2.87 -14.04 2.34
CA LEU A 51 -3.00 -15.37 2.95
C LEU A 51 -3.80 -15.36 4.25
N ASP A 52 -3.77 -14.24 4.98
CA ASP A 52 -4.64 -14.02 6.14
C ASP A 52 -6.10 -13.86 5.71
N GLU A 53 -6.35 -13.06 4.66
CA GLU A 53 -7.68 -12.87 4.05
C GLU A 53 -8.30 -14.19 3.56
N THR A 54 -7.48 -15.12 3.06
CA THR A 54 -7.94 -16.45 2.62
C THR A 54 -7.93 -17.51 3.73
N GLY A 55 -7.51 -17.16 4.94
CA GLY A 55 -7.46 -18.07 6.09
C GLY A 55 -6.39 -19.16 6.01
N VAL A 56 -5.41 -19.02 5.12
CA VAL A 56 -4.26 -19.93 5.01
C VAL A 56 -3.35 -19.76 6.23
N ILE A 57 -3.07 -18.50 6.58
CA ILE A 57 -2.31 -18.11 7.76
C ILE A 57 -3.17 -17.23 8.66
N GLU A 58 -2.71 -17.03 9.88
CA GLU A 58 -3.29 -16.08 10.82
C GLU A 58 -2.21 -15.11 11.29
N ILE A 59 -2.49 -13.83 11.13
CA ILE A 59 -1.64 -12.74 11.60
C ILE A 59 -2.12 -12.32 13.00
N VAL A 60 -1.28 -12.54 14.01
CA VAL A 60 -1.57 -12.14 15.40
C VAL A 60 -0.65 -11.01 15.81
N GLU A 61 -1.22 -9.87 16.18
CA GLU A 61 -0.49 -8.76 16.78
C GLU A 61 -0.39 -8.96 18.29
N GLY A 62 0.85 -9.01 18.80
CA GLY A 62 1.14 -9.11 20.22
C GLY A 62 1.99 -7.95 20.73
N PRO A 63 2.21 -7.87 22.05
CA PRO A 63 3.05 -6.85 22.67
C PRO A 63 4.52 -6.89 22.20
N PHE A 64 4.96 -8.01 21.60
CA PHE A 64 6.31 -8.22 21.07
C PHE A 64 6.33 -8.32 19.53
N GLY A 65 5.37 -7.68 18.88
CA GLY A 65 5.25 -7.60 17.43
C GLY A 65 4.31 -8.65 16.81
N THR A 66 4.21 -8.59 15.49
CA THR A 66 3.32 -9.42 14.69
C THR A 66 3.90 -10.81 14.44
N ARG A 67 3.07 -11.83 14.65
CA ARG A 67 3.43 -13.25 14.53
C ARG A 67 2.51 -13.96 13.57
N LEU A 68 3.08 -14.86 12.78
CA LEU A 68 2.39 -15.59 11.72
C LEU A 68 2.19 -17.03 12.16
N PHE A 69 0.94 -17.50 12.12
CA PHE A 69 0.56 -18.86 12.45
C PHE A 69 -0.02 -19.56 11.22
N LEU A 70 0.29 -20.84 11.05
CA LEU A 70 -0.30 -21.63 9.98
C LEU A 70 -1.68 -22.15 10.42
N LYS A 71 -2.75 -21.81 9.68
CA LYS A 71 -4.10 -22.35 9.92
C LYS A 71 -4.42 -23.48 8.97
N ASN A 72 -4.79 -23.14 7.73
CA ASN A 72 -5.22 -24.11 6.74
C ASN A 72 -4.35 -24.01 5.48
N HIS A 73 -3.29 -24.82 5.44
CA HIS A 73 -2.41 -24.86 4.27
C HIS A 73 -3.09 -25.46 3.02
N LEU A 74 -4.22 -26.16 3.14
CA LEU A 74 -4.95 -26.71 1.99
C LEU A 74 -5.71 -25.63 1.23
N ALA A 75 -6.06 -24.52 1.88
CA ALA A 75 -6.69 -23.37 1.20
C ALA A 75 -5.79 -22.73 0.13
N LEU A 76 -4.50 -23.10 0.07
CA LEU A 76 -3.63 -22.76 -1.05
C LEU A 76 -4.05 -23.39 -2.38
N GLU A 77 -4.72 -24.54 -2.35
CA GLU A 77 -5.14 -25.26 -3.56
C GLU A 77 -6.28 -24.53 -4.30
N ASP A 78 -7.05 -23.74 -3.58
CA ASP A 78 -8.12 -22.89 -4.12
C ASP A 78 -7.57 -21.62 -4.79
N ILE A 79 -6.29 -21.29 -4.58
CA ILE A 79 -5.67 -20.13 -5.21
C ILE A 79 -5.48 -20.41 -6.71
N PRO A 80 -6.07 -19.58 -7.59
CA PRO A 80 -6.02 -19.83 -9.02
C PRO A 80 -4.59 -19.67 -9.56
N LYS A 81 -4.02 -20.78 -10.05
CA LYS A 81 -2.64 -20.89 -10.56
C LYS A 81 -2.35 -20.00 -11.78
N ASN A 82 -3.38 -19.60 -12.53
CA ASN A 82 -3.24 -19.04 -13.87
C ASN A 82 -3.76 -17.61 -14.03
N ILE A 83 -4.02 -16.91 -12.92
CA ILE A 83 -4.21 -15.47 -13.02
C ILE A 83 -2.81 -14.90 -13.20
N LYS A 84 -2.51 -14.42 -14.41
CA LYS A 84 -1.58 -13.30 -14.58
C LYS A 84 -2.14 -12.19 -13.70
N THR A 85 -1.77 -12.19 -12.43
CA THR A 85 -2.12 -11.11 -11.51
C THR A 85 -1.67 -9.86 -12.23
N SER A 86 -2.61 -8.94 -12.46
CA SER A 86 -2.30 -7.57 -12.85
C SER A 86 -1.07 -7.18 -12.05
N SER A 87 0.06 -7.05 -12.74
CA SER A 87 1.38 -7.04 -12.13
C SER A 87 1.38 -6.03 -10.98
N MET A 88 2.15 -6.26 -9.92
CA MET A 88 2.44 -5.21 -8.93
C MET A 88 2.83 -3.89 -9.62
N GLY A 89 3.44 -3.98 -10.81
CA GLY A 89 3.68 -2.84 -11.71
C GLY A 89 2.42 -2.11 -12.18
N GLU A 90 1.33 -2.80 -12.51
CA GLU A 90 0.05 -2.18 -12.88
C GLU A 90 -0.61 -1.48 -11.70
N GLU A 91 -0.56 -2.04 -10.49
CA GLU A 91 -1.06 -1.37 -9.28
C GLU A 91 -0.19 -0.16 -8.89
N LEU A 92 1.14 -0.27 -9.03
CA LEU A 92 2.06 0.85 -8.87
C LEU A 92 1.80 1.96 -9.90
N GLU A 93 1.53 1.62 -11.16
CA GLU A 93 1.19 2.61 -12.18
C GLU A 93 -0.16 3.27 -11.92
N LYS A 94 -1.18 2.52 -11.49
CA LYS A 94 -2.46 3.09 -11.04
C LYS A 94 -2.26 4.04 -9.84
N PHE A 95 -1.42 3.66 -8.89
CA PHE A 95 -1.10 4.50 -7.72
C PHE A 95 -0.33 5.78 -8.09
N LYS A 96 0.65 5.70 -9.00
CA LYS A 96 1.34 6.88 -9.52
C LYS A 96 0.39 7.81 -10.27
N ASN A 97 -0.52 7.26 -11.06
CA ASN A 97 -1.49 8.06 -11.82
C ASN A 97 -2.48 8.77 -10.91
N SER A 98 -2.99 8.11 -9.86
CA SER A 98 -3.87 8.77 -8.88
C SER A 98 -3.16 9.89 -8.11
N ARG A 99 -1.87 9.73 -7.78
CA ARG A 99 -1.03 10.80 -7.21
C ARG A 99 -0.88 12.00 -8.14
N LYS A 100 -0.63 11.77 -9.43
CA LYS A 100 -0.52 12.85 -10.43
C LYS A 100 -1.82 13.65 -10.56
N GLU A 101 -2.96 12.97 -10.56
CA GLU A 101 -4.28 13.63 -10.60
C GLU A 101 -4.53 14.48 -9.35
N LEU A 102 -4.17 13.97 -8.17
CA LEU A 102 -4.26 14.73 -6.92
C LEU A 102 -3.36 15.98 -6.94
N ASP A 103 -2.12 15.86 -7.40
CA ASP A 103 -1.20 16.99 -7.51
C ASP A 103 -1.72 18.06 -8.49
N GLN A 104 -2.32 17.66 -9.61
CA GLN A 104 -2.97 18.58 -10.55
C GLN A 104 -4.16 19.31 -9.90
N ARG A 105 -5.01 18.59 -9.15
CA ARG A 105 -6.13 19.21 -8.42
C ARG A 105 -5.64 20.21 -7.39
N VAL A 106 -4.62 19.87 -6.60
CA VAL A 106 -4.05 20.80 -5.60
C VAL A 106 -3.49 22.06 -6.27
N LYS A 107 -2.77 21.91 -7.39
CA LYS A 107 -2.27 23.06 -8.16
C LYS A 107 -3.40 23.95 -8.68
N SER A 108 -4.49 23.36 -9.19
CA SER A 108 -5.65 24.13 -9.66
C SER A 108 -6.32 24.92 -8.53
N ILE A 109 -6.48 24.30 -7.35
CA ILE A 109 -7.06 24.96 -6.17
C ILE A 109 -6.15 26.10 -5.70
N GLN A 110 -4.83 25.91 -5.67
CA GLN A 110 -3.88 26.96 -5.31
C GLN A 110 -3.90 28.14 -6.29
N ALA A 111 -3.99 27.85 -7.59
CA ALA A 111 -4.11 28.88 -8.63
C ALA A 111 -5.41 29.69 -8.48
N GLU A 112 -6.55 29.02 -8.30
CA GLU A 112 -7.83 29.69 -8.05
C GLU A 112 -7.81 30.52 -6.77
N GLN A 113 -7.18 30.03 -5.70
CA GLN A 113 -7.05 30.78 -4.45
C GLN A 113 -6.17 32.02 -4.63
N ALA A 114 -5.09 31.93 -5.42
CA ALA A 114 -4.22 33.06 -5.72
C ALA A 114 -4.95 34.14 -6.54
N GLU A 115 -5.73 33.74 -7.56
CA GLU A 115 -6.57 34.66 -8.33
C GLU A 115 -7.65 35.31 -7.46
N LYS A 116 -8.35 34.54 -6.63
CA LYS A 116 -9.35 35.08 -5.69
C LYS A 116 -8.73 36.11 -4.74
N LYS A 117 -7.53 35.85 -4.22
CA LYS A 117 -6.80 36.82 -3.38
C LYS A 117 -6.48 38.10 -4.16
N LYS A 118 -5.92 38.01 -5.37
CA LYS A 118 -5.63 39.19 -6.21
C LYS A 118 -6.89 40.01 -6.48
N ASN A 119 -7.99 39.35 -6.84
CA ASN A 119 -9.27 40.01 -7.10
C ASN A 119 -9.87 40.66 -5.84
N LEU A 120 -9.70 40.04 -4.67
CA LEU A 120 -10.09 40.62 -3.38
C LEU A 120 -9.27 41.88 -3.06
N PHE A 121 -7.95 41.84 -3.23
CA PHE A 121 -7.09 43.00 -3.00
C PHE A 121 -7.42 44.15 -3.97
N ALA A 122 -7.61 43.87 -5.26
CA ALA A 122 -8.00 44.88 -6.24
C ALA A 122 -9.35 45.55 -5.88
N LYS A 123 -10.35 44.76 -5.46
CA LYS A 123 -11.64 45.31 -5.00
C LYS A 123 -11.51 46.18 -3.75
N LEU A 124 -10.67 45.78 -2.79
CA LEU A 124 -10.41 46.57 -1.58
C LEU A 124 -9.71 47.89 -1.90
N GLU A 125 -8.72 47.89 -2.81
CA GLU A 125 -8.05 49.11 -3.27
C GLU A 125 -9.01 50.07 -3.98
N ASP A 126 -9.87 49.56 -4.86
CA ASP A 126 -10.88 50.38 -5.53
C ASP A 126 -11.90 50.97 -4.55
N GLN A 127 -12.31 50.21 -3.53
CA GLN A 127 -13.20 50.71 -2.48
C GLN A 127 -12.52 51.78 -1.62
N LEU A 128 -11.24 51.60 -1.27
CA LEU A 128 -10.46 52.59 -0.52
C LEU A 128 -10.28 53.89 -1.30
N LYS A 129 -9.93 53.82 -2.59
CA LYS A 129 -9.81 55.01 -3.46
C LYS A 129 -11.14 55.76 -3.57
N LYS A 130 -12.25 55.05 -3.81
CA LYS A 130 -13.59 55.66 -3.85
C LYS A 130 -13.99 56.33 -2.54
N HIS A 131 -13.61 55.76 -1.40
CA HIS A 131 -13.86 56.38 -0.09
C HIS A 131 -12.97 57.62 0.17
N LEU A 132 -11.78 57.68 -0.43
CA LEU A 132 -10.89 58.84 -0.33
C LEU A 132 -11.28 59.99 -1.26
N GLU A 133 -11.87 59.70 -2.42
CA GLU A 133 -12.36 60.71 -3.38
C GLU A 133 -13.74 61.28 -3.03
N ALA A 134 -14.50 60.62 -2.16
CA ALA A 134 -15.82 61.07 -1.69
C ALA A 134 -15.79 61.97 -0.44
N LYS A 135 -14.62 62.51 -0.09
CA LYS A 135 -14.39 63.40 1.05
C LYS A 135 -13.80 64.73 0.59
#